data_AF-A0AAV1HXG8-F1
#
_entry.id   AF-A0AAV1HXG8-F1
#
_cell.length_a   1.000
_cell.length_b   1.000
_cell.length_c   1.000
_cell.angle_alpha   90.00
_cell.angle_beta   90.00
_cell.angle_gamma   90.00
#
_symmetry.space_group_name_H-M   'P 1'
#
loop_
_entity.id
_entity.type
_entity.pdbx_description
1 polymer ?
#
loop_
_entity_poly.entity_id
_entity_poly.type
_entity_poly.pdbx_seq_one_letter_code
_entity_poly.pdbx_strand_id
1 'polypeptide(L)'
;MDADELLARQLQAEEDHSVAQMRQMKGTGGEQAFQARLQASLHGVRQYEDETLQAMALSCIPEDELQEKAQQQVHEAHARGESLAEQDALAKQLLEWFKHSFFTWVTNPACARCGDKETQAKGMAPPTKEESEDRAGRVELYMCPSCLTDTRFPRYNAPGKLLETRAGRCGEWANCFVLCCRALGLDTRYILDVTDHVWAEYYSEAMQRWVHLDPCEAAYDTPHLYESGWSKKLSYIVAFSKDGVADVTRRYTKNWDEVLSRRTQVSEMWLASSCLALTHHERVHMSLEARNQLRARDDAEQQQLRQSEPCTDAGDQALPGRQTGTKEWRAARGELGTQPHDSAAEAAAGASDVATAAVARNNTTALTSNPSLHSHKLDDMSVAQSVLESVASAASAGKNQQVSATAAENGVTQTPLQSGASAPALQALAAPRKLLSSAMHAALSQPDRQRADGQQEDALSVSMQERLQIAENGKRAAKVKDAFATAVQQEFMRLMAAGGITANEAANLALKHAVAQQQHVQA
;
A
#
# COMPACT_ATOMS: atom_id res chain seq x y z
N MET A 1 6.26 -57.04 -8.80
CA MET A 1 6.63 -55.79 -8.13
C MET A 1 7.49 -56.19 -6.95
N ASP A 2 8.68 -55.60 -6.88
CA ASP A 2 9.66 -55.90 -5.85
C ASP A 2 9.21 -55.31 -4.50
N ALA A 3 9.47 -55.99 -3.39
CA ALA A 3 9.06 -55.55 -2.06
C ALA A 3 9.73 -54.22 -1.69
N ASP A 4 10.95 -54.00 -2.19
CA ASP A 4 11.73 -52.79 -1.99
C ASP A 4 11.14 -51.58 -2.74
N GLU A 5 10.53 -51.80 -3.92
CA GLU A 5 9.88 -50.74 -4.70
C GLU A 5 8.57 -50.26 -4.03
N LEU A 6 7.85 -51.17 -3.37
CA LEU A 6 6.66 -50.83 -2.58
C LEU A 6 7.01 -50.02 -1.34
N LEU A 7 8.08 -50.40 -0.64
CA LEU A 7 8.55 -49.70 0.56
C LEU A 7 9.05 -48.28 0.21
N ALA A 8 9.79 -48.13 -0.90
CA ALA A 8 10.25 -46.82 -1.37
C ALA A 8 9.08 -45.87 -1.72
N ARG A 9 8.02 -46.38 -2.35
CA ARG A 9 6.82 -45.57 -2.65
C ARG A 9 6.03 -45.19 -1.40
N GLN A 10 5.98 -46.07 -0.40
CA GLN A 10 5.33 -45.77 0.88
C GLN A 10 6.07 -44.66 1.64
N LEU A 11 7.41 -44.74 1.71
CA LEU A 11 8.24 -43.71 2.35
C LEU A 11 8.11 -42.36 1.62
N GLN A 12 8.12 -42.35 0.29
CA GLN A 12 7.91 -41.12 -0.48
C GLN A 12 6.53 -40.50 -0.22
N ALA A 13 5.48 -41.31 -0.15
CA ALA A 13 4.12 -40.84 0.15
C ALA A 13 3.98 -40.29 1.57
N GLU A 14 4.67 -40.88 2.55
CA GLU A 14 4.72 -40.38 3.93
C GLU A 14 5.48 -39.06 4.04
N GLU A 15 6.61 -38.92 3.33
CA GLU A 15 7.35 -37.67 3.23
C GLU A 15 6.51 -36.57 2.57
N ASP A 16 5.85 -36.86 1.46
CA ASP A 16 4.98 -35.92 0.75
C ASP A 16 3.79 -35.49 1.63
N HIS A 17 3.20 -36.43 2.38
CA HIS A 17 2.12 -36.14 3.33
C HIS A 17 2.59 -35.28 4.50
N SER A 18 3.79 -35.56 5.05
CA SER A 18 4.39 -34.78 6.13
C SER A 18 4.74 -33.37 5.68
N VAL A 19 5.25 -33.20 4.45
CA VAL A 19 5.49 -31.90 3.82
C VAL A 19 4.19 -31.16 3.57
N ALA A 20 3.13 -31.83 3.10
CA ALA A 20 1.82 -31.25 2.92
C ALA A 20 1.19 -30.79 4.26
N GLN A 21 1.32 -31.60 5.31
CA GLN A 21 0.82 -31.29 6.65
C GLN A 21 1.60 -30.14 7.29
N MET A 22 2.93 -30.09 7.12
CA MET A 22 3.75 -28.94 7.52
C MET A 22 3.38 -27.67 6.75
N ARG A 23 3.09 -27.75 5.44
CA ARG A 23 2.59 -26.62 4.64
C ARG A 23 1.22 -26.14 5.12
N GLN A 24 0.33 -27.06 5.48
CA GLN A 24 -1.02 -26.74 5.97
C GLN A 24 -0.98 -26.10 7.38
N MET A 25 -0.12 -26.58 8.28
CA MET A 25 0.09 -25.99 9.61
C MET A 25 0.85 -24.65 9.56
N LYS A 26 1.78 -24.45 8.61
CA LYS A 26 2.38 -23.13 8.35
C LYS A 26 1.35 -22.12 7.81
N GLY A 27 0.40 -22.60 6.98
CA GLY A 27 -0.68 -21.78 6.44
C GLY A 27 -1.55 -21.16 7.53
N THR A 28 -1.95 -21.93 8.55
CA THR A 28 -2.87 -21.40 9.58
C THR A 28 -2.23 -20.37 10.50
N GLY A 29 -0.96 -20.55 10.89
CA GLY A 29 -0.26 -19.57 11.74
C GLY A 29 0.08 -18.26 11.00
N GLY A 30 0.53 -18.37 9.75
CA GLY A 30 0.82 -17.21 8.89
C GLY A 30 -0.44 -16.40 8.58
N GLU A 31 -1.52 -17.08 8.19
CA GLU A 31 -2.83 -16.46 7.92
C GLU A 31 -3.40 -15.78 9.17
N GLN A 32 -3.32 -16.40 10.36
CA GLN A 32 -3.79 -15.77 11.60
C GLN A 32 -3.02 -14.49 11.94
N ALA A 33 -1.69 -14.52 11.85
CA ALA A 33 -0.86 -13.34 12.12
C ALA A 33 -1.12 -12.22 11.11
N PHE A 34 -1.27 -12.58 9.83
CA PHE A 34 -1.59 -11.62 8.78
C PHE A 34 -2.99 -11.04 8.96
N GLN A 35 -3.98 -11.87 9.31
CA GLN A 35 -5.35 -11.44 9.59
C GLN A 35 -5.38 -10.44 10.76
N ALA A 36 -4.68 -10.74 11.86
CA ALA A 36 -4.58 -9.83 12.99
C ALA A 36 -3.97 -8.48 12.59
N ARG A 37 -2.96 -8.49 11.71
CA ARG A 37 -2.35 -7.28 11.16
C ARG A 37 -3.33 -6.47 10.30
N LEU A 38 -4.08 -7.14 9.41
CA LEU A 38 -5.11 -6.49 8.59
C LEU A 38 -6.17 -5.83 9.47
N GLN A 39 -6.69 -6.57 10.46
CA GLN A 39 -7.71 -6.07 11.37
C GLN A 39 -7.21 -4.91 12.25
N ALA A 40 -6.00 -5.01 12.80
CA ALA A 40 -5.42 -3.94 13.61
C ALA A 40 -5.20 -2.67 12.79
N SER A 41 -4.71 -2.80 11.55
CA SER A 41 -4.49 -1.66 10.65
C SER A 41 -5.82 -1.01 10.24
N LEU A 42 -6.81 -1.82 9.87
CA LEU A 42 -8.16 -1.33 9.55
C LEU A 42 -8.84 -0.65 10.75
N HIS A 43 -8.69 -1.23 11.95
CA HIS A 43 -9.21 -0.59 13.17
C HIS A 43 -8.52 0.75 13.44
N GLY A 44 -7.19 0.81 13.22
CA GLY A 44 -6.40 2.03 13.36
C GLY A 44 -6.89 3.15 12.46
N VAL A 45 -7.17 2.90 11.19
CA VAL A 45 -7.59 3.96 10.25
C VAL A 45 -8.94 4.60 10.57
N ARG A 46 -9.81 3.93 11.34
CA ARG A 46 -11.10 4.50 11.76
C ARG A 46 -10.96 5.76 12.62
N GLN A 47 -9.83 5.91 13.31
CA GLN A 47 -9.59 7.10 14.13
C GLN A 47 -9.49 8.38 13.30
N TYR A 48 -9.16 8.29 12.00
CA TYR A 48 -9.06 9.46 11.14
C TYR A 48 -10.42 10.06 10.77
N GLU A 49 -11.51 9.33 11.03
CA GLU A 49 -12.89 9.79 10.82
C GLU A 49 -13.49 10.47 12.07
N ASP A 50 -12.72 10.58 13.16
CA ASP A 50 -13.13 11.31 14.35
C ASP A 50 -13.12 12.82 14.08
N GLU A 51 -14.27 13.47 14.18
CA GLU A 51 -14.46 14.90 13.90
C GLU A 51 -13.63 15.81 14.83
N THR A 52 -13.40 15.38 16.08
CA THR A 52 -12.58 16.15 17.03
C THR A 52 -11.11 16.11 16.61
N LEU A 53 -10.61 14.94 16.22
CA LEU A 53 -9.25 14.80 15.70
C LEU A 53 -9.06 15.57 14.39
N GLN A 54 -10.04 15.55 13.49
CA GLN A 54 -9.99 16.35 12.26
C GLN A 54 -9.98 17.86 12.57
N ALA A 55 -10.81 18.33 13.51
CA ALA A 55 -10.80 19.73 13.94
C ALA A 55 -9.47 20.14 14.58
N MET A 56 -8.85 19.26 15.39
CA MET A 56 -7.51 19.49 15.93
C MET A 56 -6.47 19.59 14.81
N ALA A 57 -6.53 18.73 13.79
CA ALA A 57 -5.63 18.80 12.64
C ALA A 57 -5.82 20.11 11.86
N LEU A 58 -7.07 20.50 11.56
CA LEU A 58 -7.37 21.77 10.89
C LEU A 58 -6.85 22.99 11.68
N SER A 59 -6.89 22.95 13.02
CA SER A 59 -6.33 24.03 13.84
C SER A 59 -4.80 24.19 13.71
N CYS A 60 -4.11 23.15 13.22
CA CYS A 60 -2.67 23.17 13.00
C CYS A 60 -2.28 23.46 11.53
N ILE A 61 -3.17 23.17 10.58
CA ILE A 61 -2.91 23.31 9.14
C ILE A 61 -3.16 24.77 8.73
N PRO A 62 -2.23 25.44 8.03
CA PRO A 62 -2.47 26.77 7.46
C PRO A 62 -3.31 26.66 6.19
N GLU A 63 -4.58 26.27 6.34
CA GLU A 63 -5.47 25.90 5.22
C GLU A 63 -5.54 26.99 4.14
N ASP A 64 -5.76 28.25 4.54
CA ASP A 64 -5.83 29.39 3.62
C ASP A 64 -4.56 29.53 2.76
N GLU A 65 -3.37 29.41 3.39
CA GLU A 65 -2.08 29.51 2.68
C GLU A 65 -1.89 28.36 1.69
N LEU A 66 -2.26 27.14 2.09
CA LEU A 66 -2.14 25.96 1.23
C LEU A 66 -3.11 26.05 0.04
N GLN A 67 -4.34 26.49 0.26
CA GLN A 67 -5.32 26.70 -0.80
C GLN A 67 -4.89 27.79 -1.77
N GLU A 68 -4.37 28.91 -1.28
CA GLU A 68 -3.92 30.01 -2.14
C GLU A 68 -2.74 29.58 -3.03
N LYS A 69 -1.77 28.84 -2.47
CA LYS A 69 -0.67 28.24 -3.26
C LYS A 69 -1.17 27.20 -4.26
N ALA A 70 -2.13 26.37 -3.88
CA ALA A 70 -2.72 25.37 -4.78
C ALA A 70 -3.41 26.04 -5.97
N GLN A 71 -4.19 27.09 -5.73
CA GLN A 71 -4.86 27.87 -6.77
C GLN A 71 -3.86 28.57 -7.70
N GLN A 72 -2.78 29.14 -7.14
CA GLN A 72 -1.70 29.70 -7.94
C GLN A 72 -1.08 28.64 -8.86
N GLN A 73 -0.79 27.45 -8.32
CA GLN A 73 -0.23 26.34 -9.10
C GLN A 73 -1.17 25.89 -10.23
N VAL A 74 -2.48 25.84 -9.98
CA VAL A 74 -3.49 25.54 -11.00
C VAL A 74 -3.53 26.63 -12.08
N HIS A 75 -3.48 27.90 -11.69
CA HIS A 75 -3.45 29.02 -12.64
C HIS A 75 -2.22 28.97 -13.55
N GLU A 76 -1.05 28.70 -12.98
CA GLU A 76 0.20 28.55 -13.72
C GLU A 76 0.19 27.34 -14.65
N ALA A 77 -0.37 26.20 -14.22
CA ALA A 77 -0.55 25.02 -15.08
C ALA A 77 -1.46 25.34 -16.27
N HIS A 78 -2.61 25.98 -16.02
CA HIS A 78 -3.52 26.39 -17.08
C HIS A 78 -2.87 27.37 -18.06
N ALA A 79 -2.04 28.31 -17.56
CA ALA A 79 -1.29 29.22 -18.42
C ALA A 79 -0.28 28.50 -19.34
N ARG A 80 0.20 27.32 -18.95
CA ARG A 80 1.04 26.42 -19.78
C ARG A 80 0.23 25.47 -20.67
N GLY A 81 -1.11 25.50 -20.60
CA GLY A 81 -1.99 24.57 -21.31
C GLY A 81 -2.10 23.19 -20.66
N GLU A 82 -1.67 23.04 -19.41
CA GLU A 82 -1.78 21.82 -18.61
C GLU A 82 -3.10 21.83 -17.81
N SER A 83 -3.69 20.66 -17.59
CA SER A 83 -4.83 20.49 -16.68
C SER A 83 -4.34 19.97 -15.33
N LEU A 84 -4.64 20.70 -14.26
CA LEU A 84 -4.35 20.31 -12.88
C LEU A 84 -5.59 20.60 -12.03
N ALA A 85 -6.06 19.60 -11.30
CA ALA A 85 -7.17 19.82 -10.37
C ALA A 85 -6.70 20.48 -9.08
N GLU A 86 -7.58 21.28 -8.48
CA GLU A 86 -7.28 22.01 -7.23
C GLU A 86 -6.96 21.05 -6.08
N GLN A 87 -7.69 19.93 -5.95
CA GLN A 87 -7.39 18.92 -4.92
C GLN A 87 -6.03 18.24 -5.12
N ASP A 88 -5.61 18.03 -6.37
CA ASP A 88 -4.30 17.46 -6.69
C ASP A 88 -3.18 18.46 -6.33
N ALA A 89 -3.39 19.74 -6.62
CA ALA A 89 -2.48 20.81 -6.20
C ALA A 89 -2.43 20.94 -4.67
N LEU A 90 -3.58 20.88 -3.99
CA LEU A 90 -3.67 20.93 -2.52
C LEU A 90 -2.93 19.76 -1.86
N ALA A 91 -3.07 18.53 -2.39
CA ALA A 91 -2.33 17.37 -1.89
C ALA A 91 -0.80 17.55 -2.01
N LYS A 92 -0.32 18.18 -3.09
CA LYS A 92 1.11 18.55 -3.25
C LYS A 92 1.53 19.60 -2.22
N GLN A 93 0.76 20.69 -2.07
CA GLN A 93 1.08 21.73 -1.09
C GLN A 93 1.10 21.19 0.34
N LEU A 94 0.20 20.26 0.66
CA LEU A 94 0.16 19.60 1.96
C LEU A 94 1.41 18.75 2.22
N LEU A 95 1.88 17.98 1.23
CA LEU A 95 3.13 17.21 1.34
C LEU A 95 4.32 18.12 1.65
N GLU A 96 4.47 19.20 0.88
CA GLU A 96 5.55 20.16 1.02
C GLU A 96 5.54 20.82 2.41
N TRP A 97 4.39 21.33 2.83
CA TRP A 97 4.22 21.91 4.16
C TRP A 97 4.49 20.89 5.28
N PHE A 98 3.97 19.67 5.14
CA PHE A 98 4.12 18.66 6.17
C PHE A 98 5.59 18.32 6.41
N LYS A 99 6.37 18.13 5.34
CA LYS A 99 7.79 17.79 5.41
C LYS A 99 8.67 18.97 5.83
N HIS A 100 8.43 20.15 5.28
CA HIS A 100 9.37 21.26 5.41
C HIS A 100 9.04 22.22 6.54
N SER A 101 7.79 22.24 7.02
CA SER A 101 7.31 23.21 8.00
C SER A 101 6.68 22.59 9.25
N PHE A 102 5.99 21.46 9.12
CA PHE A 102 5.19 20.92 10.23
C PHE A 102 5.88 19.83 11.04
N PHE A 103 6.41 18.79 10.39
CA PHE A 103 6.83 17.55 11.03
C PHE A 103 8.34 17.32 10.91
N THR A 104 8.95 16.74 11.96
CA THR A 104 10.41 16.58 12.06
C THR A 104 10.82 15.11 12.13
N TRP A 105 11.86 14.74 11.38
CA TRP A 105 12.41 13.39 11.42
C TRP A 105 13.29 13.20 12.65
N VAL A 106 13.06 12.10 13.38
CA VAL A 106 13.84 11.75 14.58
C VAL A 106 14.62 10.46 14.34
N THR A 107 15.92 10.57 14.15
CA THR A 107 16.84 9.43 14.27
C THR A 107 17.05 9.12 15.74
N ASN A 108 17.62 10.08 16.48
CA ASN A 108 17.80 10.05 17.93
C ASN A 108 17.16 11.32 18.51
N PRO A 109 16.41 11.24 19.61
CA PRO A 109 15.82 12.41 20.25
C PRO A 109 16.91 13.30 20.86
N ALA A 110 16.73 14.62 20.79
CA ALA A 110 17.58 15.54 21.53
C ALA A 110 17.40 15.34 23.04
N CYS A 111 18.47 15.56 23.82
CA CYS A 111 18.43 15.37 25.26
C CYS A 111 17.37 16.25 25.91
N ALA A 112 16.46 15.65 26.68
CA ALA A 112 15.40 16.38 27.37
C ALA A 112 15.90 17.41 28.40
N ARG A 113 17.15 17.28 28.87
CA ARG A 113 17.75 18.18 29.87
C ARG A 113 18.58 19.31 29.27
N CYS A 114 19.50 19.00 28.36
CA CYS A 114 20.45 19.98 27.83
C CYS A 114 20.28 20.29 26.34
N GLY A 115 19.36 19.60 25.63
CA GLY A 115 19.11 19.82 24.20
C GLY A 115 20.19 19.26 23.26
N ASP A 116 21.18 18.53 23.76
CA ASP A 116 22.21 17.89 22.94
C ASP A 116 21.59 16.89 21.96
N LYS A 117 21.99 16.96 20.69
CA LYS A 117 21.46 16.13 19.60
C LYS A 117 22.17 14.79 19.47
N GLU A 118 23.35 14.64 20.08
CA GLU A 118 24.20 13.45 19.98
C GLU A 118 23.87 12.40 21.05
N THR A 119 22.59 12.17 21.31
CA THR A 119 22.17 11.11 22.23
C THR A 119 22.39 9.73 21.62
N GLN A 120 22.70 8.74 22.48
CA GLN A 120 23.02 7.38 22.05
C GLN A 120 21.97 6.40 22.54
N ALA A 121 21.58 5.45 21.69
CA ALA A 121 20.59 4.44 22.05
C ALA A 121 21.08 3.61 23.25
N LYS A 122 20.25 3.54 24.29
CA LYS A 122 20.52 2.82 25.55
C LYS A 122 19.70 1.52 25.66
N GLY A 123 18.56 1.46 24.98
CA GLY A 123 17.67 0.29 24.99
C GLY A 123 16.20 0.68 24.93
N MET A 124 15.34 -0.14 25.53
CA MET A 124 13.89 0.06 25.56
C MET A 124 13.38 0.20 26.99
N ALA A 125 12.25 0.87 27.15
CA ALA A 125 11.50 0.94 28.40
C ALA A 125 10.02 0.59 28.15
N PRO A 126 9.30 0.09 29.19
CA PRO A 126 7.86 0.06 29.14
C PRO A 126 7.31 1.50 29.06
N PRO A 127 6.19 1.70 28.35
CA PRO A 127 5.44 2.96 28.42
C PRO A 127 5.00 3.26 29.84
N THR A 128 5.03 4.54 30.21
CA THR A 128 4.33 5.07 31.39
C THR A 128 2.82 5.02 31.17
N LYS A 129 2.03 5.33 32.20
CA LYS A 129 0.57 5.36 32.09
C LYS A 129 0.13 6.40 31.07
N GLU A 130 0.69 7.59 31.17
CA GLU A 130 0.41 8.73 30.29
C GLU A 130 0.82 8.41 28.84
N GLU A 131 1.99 7.80 28.64
CA GLU A 131 2.43 7.39 27.29
C GLU A 131 1.54 6.29 26.70
N SER A 132 1.00 5.40 27.55
CA SER A 132 0.08 4.34 27.11
C SER A 132 -1.28 4.89 26.71
N GLU A 133 -1.77 5.93 27.39
CA GLU A 133 -3.02 6.64 27.06
C GLU A 133 -2.94 7.24 25.65
N ASP A 134 -1.76 7.74 25.25
CA ASP A 134 -1.43 8.21 23.89
C ASP A 134 -1.05 7.07 22.91
N ARG A 135 -1.36 5.82 23.28
CA ARG A 135 -1.13 4.61 22.46
C ARG A 135 0.33 4.38 22.09
N ALA A 136 1.28 4.75 22.95
CA ALA A 136 2.67 4.32 22.78
C ALA A 136 2.80 2.83 23.09
N GLY A 137 3.10 2.02 22.07
CA GLY A 137 3.31 0.57 22.26
C GLY A 137 4.70 0.22 22.79
N ARG A 138 5.67 1.11 22.60
CA ARG A 138 7.06 0.95 23.04
C ARG A 138 7.73 2.30 23.25
N VAL A 139 8.75 2.33 24.12
CA VAL A 139 9.56 3.52 24.38
C VAL A 139 11.02 3.19 24.17
N GLU A 140 11.68 3.97 23.33
CA GLU A 140 13.13 3.90 23.11
C GLU A 140 13.83 4.81 24.14
N LEU A 141 14.93 4.34 24.74
CA LEU A 141 15.73 5.11 25.69
C LEU A 141 17.04 5.55 25.04
N TYR A 142 17.39 6.81 25.26
CA TYR A 142 18.60 7.43 24.74
C TYR A 142 19.38 8.11 25.86
N MET A 143 20.68 7.85 25.96
CA MET A 143 21.56 8.46 26.95
C MET A 143 22.31 9.63 26.32
N CYS A 144 22.29 10.78 26.98
CA CYS A 144 23.09 11.93 26.56
C CYS A 144 24.55 11.77 27.05
N PRO A 145 25.56 11.79 26.17
CA PRO A 145 26.96 11.70 26.59
C PRO A 145 27.42 12.94 27.39
N SER A 146 26.83 14.11 27.14
CA SER A 146 27.24 15.37 27.75
C SER A 146 26.74 15.56 29.19
N CYS A 147 25.53 15.09 29.51
CA CYS A 147 24.94 15.27 30.85
C CYS A 147 24.46 13.98 31.51
N LEU A 148 24.73 12.82 30.88
CA LEU A 148 24.40 11.47 31.34
C LEU A 148 22.91 11.23 31.67
N THR A 149 22.04 12.13 31.20
CA THR A 149 20.60 12.05 31.43
C THR A 149 19.94 11.20 30.34
N ASP A 150 19.08 10.28 30.76
CA ASP A 150 18.27 9.48 29.85
C ASP A 150 17.10 10.31 29.30
N THR A 151 16.86 10.18 28.00
CA THR A 151 15.75 10.75 27.27
C THR A 151 14.87 9.62 26.75
N ARG A 152 13.56 9.75 26.95
CA ARG A 152 12.55 8.81 26.48
C ARG A 152 12.07 9.24 25.10
N PHE A 153 11.89 8.28 24.20
CA PHE A 153 11.26 8.48 22.90
C PHE A 153 10.11 7.48 22.73
N PRO A 154 8.90 7.84 23.20
CA PRO A 154 7.72 7.01 23.04
C PRO A 154 7.28 6.97 21.58
N ARG A 155 6.96 5.76 21.08
CA ARG A 155 6.47 5.55 19.71
C ARG A 155 4.95 5.61 19.70
N TYR A 156 4.41 6.83 19.69
CA TYR A 156 2.99 7.12 19.78
C TYR A 156 2.21 6.68 18.53
N ASN A 157 1.01 6.15 18.73
CA ASN A 157 0.08 5.80 17.64
C ASN A 157 -1.21 6.63 17.67
N ALA A 158 -1.42 7.47 18.69
CA ALA A 158 -2.54 8.42 18.71
C ALA A 158 -2.19 9.65 17.85
N PRO A 159 -2.90 9.91 16.73
CA PRO A 159 -2.53 10.99 15.81
C PRO A 159 -2.74 12.37 16.43
N GLY A 160 -3.69 12.51 17.37
CA GLY A 160 -3.83 13.73 18.17
C GLY A 160 -2.54 14.08 18.92
N LYS A 161 -1.86 13.09 19.51
CA LYS A 161 -0.56 13.29 20.16
C LYS A 161 0.52 13.68 19.17
N LEU A 162 0.47 13.15 17.95
CA LEU A 162 1.44 13.45 16.90
C LEU A 162 1.31 14.90 16.37
N LEU A 163 0.12 15.50 16.44
CA LEU A 163 -0.06 16.93 16.15
C LEU A 163 0.67 17.83 17.17
N GLU A 164 0.84 17.36 18.40
CA GLU A 164 1.60 18.03 19.46
C GLU A 164 3.10 17.78 19.33
N THR A 165 3.52 16.52 19.21
CA THR A 165 4.94 16.16 19.20
C THR A 165 5.63 16.56 17.91
N ARG A 166 4.88 16.56 16.79
CA ARG A 166 5.34 16.95 15.44
C ARG A 166 6.65 16.29 15.02
N ALA A 167 6.91 15.09 15.52
CA ALA A 167 8.18 14.44 15.36
C ALA A 167 8.07 12.92 15.43
N GLY A 168 8.88 12.23 14.63
CA GLY A 168 8.91 10.77 14.63
C GLY A 168 9.63 10.18 13.42
N ARG A 169 9.28 8.94 13.07
CA ARG A 169 9.77 8.23 11.88
C ARG A 169 8.59 7.88 10.96
N CYS A 170 8.81 7.10 9.91
CA CYS A 170 7.79 6.83 8.88
C CYS A 170 6.41 6.46 9.43
N GLY A 171 6.34 5.66 10.51
CA GLY A 171 5.10 5.34 11.22
C GLY A 171 4.33 6.57 11.70
N GLU A 172 4.97 7.42 12.50
CA GLU A 172 4.37 8.66 13.02
C GLU A 172 4.05 9.66 11.89
N TRP A 173 4.95 9.77 10.91
CA TRP A 173 4.78 10.64 9.75
C TRP A 173 3.52 10.27 8.96
N ALA A 174 3.40 9.01 8.53
CA ALA A 174 2.24 8.57 7.75
C ALA A 174 0.94 8.64 8.57
N ASN A 175 0.97 8.27 9.86
CA ASN A 175 -0.20 8.32 10.74
C ASN A 175 -0.76 9.75 10.87
N CYS A 176 0.11 10.71 11.20
CA CYS A 176 -0.31 12.11 11.33
C CYS A 176 -0.69 12.73 9.99
N PHE A 177 0.04 12.41 8.91
CA PHE A 177 -0.25 12.92 7.58
C PHE A 177 -1.61 12.45 7.05
N VAL A 178 -1.97 11.16 7.22
CA VAL A 178 -3.28 10.66 6.81
C VAL A 178 -4.41 11.38 7.56
N LEU A 179 -4.25 11.67 8.87
CA LEU A 179 -5.21 12.50 9.60
C LEU A 179 -5.36 13.89 8.94
N CYS A 180 -4.25 14.54 8.60
CA CYS A 180 -4.27 15.85 7.95
C CYS A 180 -5.00 15.81 6.59
N CYS A 181 -4.73 14.79 5.77
CA CYS A 181 -5.44 14.61 4.50
C CYS A 181 -6.94 14.42 4.70
N ARG A 182 -7.34 13.55 5.65
CA ARG A 182 -8.76 13.30 5.95
C ARG A 182 -9.46 14.55 6.48
N ALA A 183 -8.77 15.35 7.30
CA ALA A 183 -9.28 16.62 7.83
C ALA A 183 -9.53 17.67 6.73
N LEU A 184 -8.71 17.71 5.68
CA LEU A 184 -8.91 18.54 4.49
C LEU A 184 -9.91 17.94 3.49
N GLY A 185 -10.59 16.85 3.84
CA GLY A 185 -11.58 16.20 2.98
C GLY A 185 -10.99 15.35 1.84
N LEU A 186 -9.68 15.12 1.80
CA LEU A 186 -9.06 14.24 0.81
C LEU A 186 -9.37 12.78 1.11
N ASP A 187 -9.91 12.05 0.13
CA ASP A 187 -10.16 10.62 0.27
C ASP A 187 -8.83 9.86 0.27
N THR A 188 -8.45 9.32 1.44
CA THR A 188 -7.07 8.91 1.73
C THR A 188 -7.01 7.51 2.33
N ARG A 189 -6.05 6.72 1.86
CA ARG A 189 -5.68 5.42 2.40
C ARG A 189 -4.36 5.50 3.16
N TYR A 190 -4.27 4.76 4.26
CA TYR A 190 -3.01 4.41 4.90
C TYR A 190 -2.44 3.16 4.23
N ILE A 191 -1.17 3.19 3.84
CA ILE A 191 -0.51 2.10 3.12
C ILE A 191 0.51 1.44 4.03
N LEU A 192 0.42 0.11 4.14
CA LEU A 192 1.34 -0.71 4.90
C LEU A 192 2.14 -1.60 3.96
N ASP A 193 3.44 -1.35 3.88
CA ASP A 193 4.41 -2.31 3.36
C ASP A 193 4.96 -3.14 4.51
N VAL A 194 4.75 -4.45 4.44
CA VAL A 194 5.20 -5.38 5.50
C VAL A 194 6.72 -5.44 5.67
N THR A 195 7.47 -4.83 4.74
CA THR A 195 8.93 -4.68 4.81
C THR A 195 9.35 -3.38 5.52
N ASP A 196 8.62 -2.99 6.57
CA ASP A 196 8.94 -1.89 7.50
C ASP A 196 8.93 -0.50 6.85
N HIS A 197 7.89 -0.19 6.06
CA HIS A 197 7.61 1.18 5.62
C HIS A 197 6.10 1.41 5.48
N VAL A 198 5.69 2.67 5.62
CA VAL A 198 4.29 3.08 5.56
C VAL A 198 4.19 4.46 4.93
N TRP A 199 3.09 4.72 4.22
CA TRP A 199 2.83 5.97 3.51
C TRP A 199 1.32 6.14 3.26
N ALA A 200 0.93 7.03 2.36
CA ALA A 200 -0.48 7.30 2.05
C ALA A 200 -0.78 7.18 0.55
N GLU A 201 -2.05 6.96 0.22
CA GLU A 201 -2.59 7.23 -1.11
C GLU A 201 -3.76 8.18 -0.99
N TYR A 202 -3.98 9.03 -1.98
CA TYR A 202 -5.24 9.78 -2.08
C TYR A 202 -5.93 9.50 -3.42
N TYR A 203 -7.25 9.57 -3.46
CA TYR A 203 -8.00 9.41 -4.70
C TYR A 203 -8.11 10.74 -5.43
N SER A 204 -7.56 10.83 -6.63
CA SER A 204 -7.74 12.00 -7.50
C SER A 204 -9.01 11.80 -8.34
N GLU A 205 -10.01 12.65 -8.12
CA GLU A 205 -11.22 12.67 -8.95
C GLU A 205 -10.94 13.13 -10.39
N ALA A 206 -9.90 13.92 -10.61
CA ALA A 206 -9.54 14.33 -11.97
C ALA A 206 -8.82 13.21 -12.75
N MET A 207 -7.94 12.46 -12.09
CA MET A 207 -7.24 11.33 -12.70
C MET A 207 -8.04 10.01 -12.64
N GLN A 208 -9.13 9.98 -11.88
CA GLN A 208 -9.97 8.79 -11.62
C GLN A 208 -9.14 7.58 -11.15
N ARG A 209 -8.17 7.82 -10.25
CA ARG A 209 -7.32 6.77 -9.68
C ARG A 209 -6.73 7.19 -8.33
N TRP A 210 -6.21 6.19 -7.62
CA TRP A 210 -5.36 6.41 -6.45
C TRP A 210 -3.97 6.90 -6.86
N VAL A 211 -3.49 7.88 -6.13
CA VAL A 211 -2.20 8.56 -6.31
C VAL A 211 -1.36 8.34 -5.07
N HIS A 212 -0.12 7.93 -5.27
CA HIS A 212 0.86 7.70 -4.20
C HIS A 212 1.26 9.01 -3.52
N LEU A 213 1.35 9.01 -2.19
CA LEU A 213 1.87 10.10 -1.37
C LEU A 213 2.83 9.55 -0.30
N ASP A 214 4.08 9.99 -0.30
CA ASP A 214 5.02 9.72 0.80
C ASP A 214 5.40 11.03 1.52
N PRO A 215 4.87 11.29 2.74
CA PRO A 215 5.18 12.51 3.46
C PRO A 215 6.62 12.60 3.95
N CYS A 216 7.30 11.47 4.19
CA CYS A 216 8.71 11.48 4.60
C CYS A 216 9.60 12.01 3.48
N GLU A 217 9.24 11.68 2.26
CA GLU A 217 10.03 11.99 1.07
C GLU A 217 9.49 13.23 0.32
N ALA A 218 8.31 13.75 0.69
CA ALA A 218 7.51 14.71 -0.09
C ALA A 218 7.31 14.24 -1.54
N ALA A 219 7.11 12.93 -1.69
CA ALA A 219 6.94 12.30 -2.99
C ALA A 219 5.46 12.24 -3.35
N TYR A 220 5.13 12.73 -4.54
CA TYR A 220 3.79 12.71 -5.11
C TYR A 220 3.80 11.88 -6.39
N ASP A 221 2.92 10.88 -6.46
CA ASP A 221 2.72 10.00 -7.62
C ASP A 221 4.00 9.28 -8.10
N THR A 222 4.85 8.86 -7.16
CA THR A 222 6.10 8.15 -7.45
C THR A 222 6.10 6.74 -6.82
N PRO A 223 5.20 5.83 -7.25
CA PRO A 223 5.06 4.52 -6.60
C PRO A 223 6.30 3.63 -6.73
N HIS A 224 7.13 3.80 -7.77
CA HIS A 224 8.37 3.02 -7.94
C HIS A 224 9.56 3.53 -7.12
N LEU A 225 9.37 4.56 -6.28
CA LEU A 225 10.41 5.10 -5.39
C LEU A 225 11.08 4.00 -4.55
N TYR A 226 10.30 3.06 -4.04
CA TYR A 226 10.79 2.04 -3.11
C TYR A 226 11.57 0.92 -3.83
N GLU A 227 11.00 0.35 -4.88
CA GLU A 227 11.66 -0.73 -5.61
C GLU A 227 12.84 -0.21 -6.44
N SER A 228 12.64 0.85 -7.22
CA SER A 228 13.65 1.36 -8.15
C SER A 228 14.59 2.37 -7.50
N GLY A 229 14.08 3.28 -6.66
CA GLY A 229 14.92 4.29 -5.99
C GLY A 229 15.70 3.70 -4.81
N TRP A 230 15.05 2.89 -3.96
CA TRP A 230 15.68 2.34 -2.75
C TRP A 230 16.18 0.91 -2.91
N SER A 231 15.99 0.29 -4.08
CA SER A 231 16.32 -1.12 -4.31
C SER A 231 15.63 -2.09 -3.33
N LYS A 232 14.47 -1.69 -2.79
CA LYS A 232 13.76 -2.43 -1.74
C LYS A 232 13.14 -3.71 -2.31
N LYS A 233 13.32 -4.83 -1.61
CA LYS A 233 12.73 -6.13 -1.99
C LYS A 233 11.32 -6.27 -1.42
N LEU A 234 10.35 -5.73 -2.16
CA LEU A 234 8.93 -5.70 -1.78
C LEU A 234 8.29 -7.10 -1.74
N SER A 235 7.22 -7.25 -0.94
CA SER A 235 6.43 -8.49 -0.85
C SER A 235 4.93 -8.23 -0.77
N TYR A 236 4.44 -7.65 0.33
CA TYR A 236 3.03 -7.32 0.53
C TYR A 236 2.85 -5.84 0.86
N ILE A 237 2.02 -5.16 0.09
CA ILE A 237 1.63 -3.77 0.32
C ILE A 237 0.10 -3.70 0.31
N VAL A 238 -0.46 -3.34 1.45
CA VAL A 238 -1.91 -3.33 1.67
C VAL A 238 -2.36 -1.92 2.03
N ALA A 239 -3.43 -1.47 1.39
CA ALA A 239 -4.06 -0.18 1.62
C ALA A 239 -5.28 -0.32 2.55
N PHE A 240 -5.44 0.64 3.46
CA PHE A 240 -6.53 0.70 4.43
C PHE A 240 -7.20 2.08 4.39
N SER A 241 -8.52 2.11 4.32
CA SER A 241 -9.33 3.34 4.41
C SER A 241 -10.59 3.07 5.22
N LYS A 242 -11.38 4.13 5.45
CA LYS A 242 -12.74 4.01 6.01
C LYS A 242 -13.64 3.10 5.19
N ASP A 243 -13.37 2.96 3.89
CA ASP A 243 -14.21 2.21 2.95
C ASP A 243 -13.72 0.77 2.72
N GLY A 244 -12.60 0.37 3.31
CA GLY A 244 -12.13 -1.02 3.25
C GLY A 244 -10.63 -1.19 3.02
N VAL A 245 -10.27 -2.39 2.55
CA VAL A 245 -8.92 -2.91 2.43
C VAL A 245 -8.65 -3.41 1.01
N ALA A 246 -7.50 -3.07 0.45
CA ALA A 246 -7.07 -3.51 -0.89
C ALA A 246 -5.60 -3.93 -0.91
N ASP A 247 -5.28 -5.01 -1.63
CA ASP A 247 -3.89 -5.31 -1.99
C ASP A 247 -3.47 -4.43 -3.17
N VAL A 248 -2.55 -3.51 -2.91
CA VAL A 248 -2.05 -2.53 -3.89
C VAL A 248 -0.62 -2.84 -4.33
N THR A 249 -0.08 -4.01 -3.97
CA THR A 249 1.33 -4.39 -4.22
C THR A 249 1.75 -4.18 -5.67
N ARG A 250 0.89 -4.52 -6.64
CA ARG A 250 1.17 -4.38 -8.08
C ARG A 250 1.47 -2.94 -8.51
N ARG A 251 0.93 -1.94 -7.82
CA ARG A 251 1.21 -0.51 -8.11
C ARG A 251 2.67 -0.14 -7.89
N TYR A 252 3.33 -0.81 -6.93
CA TYR A 252 4.64 -0.41 -6.42
C TYR A 252 5.79 -1.25 -7.00
N THR A 253 5.52 -2.18 -7.91
CA THR A 253 6.53 -3.06 -8.50
C THR A 253 6.42 -3.10 -10.02
N LYS A 254 7.57 -3.09 -10.69
CA LYS A 254 7.69 -3.44 -12.12
C LYS A 254 8.01 -4.93 -12.32
N ASN A 255 8.54 -5.59 -11.28
CA ASN A 255 9.00 -6.98 -11.31
C ASN A 255 8.05 -7.88 -10.51
N TRP A 256 6.83 -8.04 -11.00
CA TRP A 256 5.79 -8.81 -10.29
C TRP A 256 6.20 -10.25 -9.96
N ASP A 257 6.88 -10.95 -10.88
CA ASP A 257 7.28 -12.35 -10.66
C ASP A 257 8.27 -12.49 -9.49
N GLU A 258 9.18 -11.54 -9.36
CA GLU A 258 10.11 -11.46 -8.22
C GLU A 258 9.36 -11.22 -6.91
N VAL A 259 8.42 -10.29 -6.90
CA VAL A 259 7.59 -10.00 -5.71
C VAL A 259 6.75 -11.22 -5.34
N LEU A 260 6.13 -11.86 -6.33
CA LEU A 260 5.33 -13.07 -6.13
C LEU A 260 6.14 -14.21 -5.51
N SER A 261 7.39 -14.39 -5.92
CA SER A 261 8.29 -15.40 -5.32
C SER A 261 8.56 -15.17 -3.82
N ARG A 262 8.47 -13.91 -3.35
CA ARG A 262 8.68 -13.51 -1.95
C ARG A 262 7.38 -13.59 -1.12
N ARG A 263 6.22 -13.70 -1.77
CA ARG A 263 4.89 -13.73 -1.12
C ARG A 263 4.56 -15.12 -0.61
N THR A 264 5.22 -15.48 0.49
CA THR A 264 5.16 -16.83 1.10
C THR A 264 4.41 -16.89 2.44
N GLN A 265 3.95 -15.74 2.98
CA GLN A 265 3.28 -15.70 4.29
C GLN A 265 1.84 -16.21 4.25
N VAL A 266 1.11 -15.90 3.18
CA VAL A 266 -0.28 -16.29 2.95
C VAL A 266 -0.50 -16.56 1.46
N SER A 267 -1.53 -17.35 1.11
CA SER A 267 -1.88 -17.57 -0.30
C SER A 267 -2.57 -16.35 -0.92
N GLU A 268 -2.39 -16.13 -2.22
CA GLU A 268 -3.04 -15.03 -2.95
C GLU A 268 -4.56 -15.10 -2.87
N MET A 269 -5.13 -16.31 -2.96
CA MET A 269 -6.57 -16.53 -2.84
C MET A 269 -7.09 -16.14 -1.46
N TRP A 270 -6.35 -16.51 -0.40
CA TRP A 270 -6.69 -16.13 0.96
C TRP A 270 -6.64 -14.62 1.13
N LEU A 271 -5.57 -13.95 0.68
CA LEU A 271 -5.43 -12.50 0.84
C LEU A 271 -6.56 -11.75 0.11
N ALA A 272 -6.85 -12.13 -1.13
CA ALA A 272 -7.95 -11.53 -1.89
C ALA A 272 -9.30 -11.72 -1.19
N SER A 273 -9.57 -12.92 -0.67
CA SER A 273 -10.80 -13.22 0.08
C SER A 273 -10.90 -12.44 1.38
N SER A 274 -9.80 -12.33 2.13
CA SER A 274 -9.73 -11.57 3.38
C SER A 274 -9.94 -10.06 3.16
N CYS A 275 -9.29 -9.48 2.15
CA CYS A 275 -9.50 -8.07 1.77
C CYS A 275 -10.98 -7.83 1.37
N LEU A 276 -11.56 -8.69 0.53
CA LEU A 276 -12.96 -8.58 0.13
C LEU A 276 -13.91 -8.69 1.31
N ALA A 277 -13.68 -9.63 2.24
CA ALA A 277 -14.50 -9.81 3.42
C ALA A 277 -14.46 -8.60 4.36
N LEU A 278 -13.26 -8.04 4.60
CA LEU A 278 -13.10 -6.83 5.41
C LEU A 278 -13.74 -5.62 4.74
N THR A 279 -13.55 -5.43 3.44
CA THR A 279 -14.19 -4.36 2.67
C THR A 279 -15.71 -4.47 2.67
N HIS A 280 -16.26 -5.69 2.52
CA HIS A 280 -17.70 -5.91 2.65
C HIS A 280 -18.21 -5.53 4.04
N HIS A 281 -17.46 -5.87 5.09
CA HIS A 281 -17.82 -5.53 6.47
C HIS A 281 -17.90 -4.01 6.68
N GLU A 282 -16.93 -3.22 6.19
CA GLU A 282 -16.98 -1.76 6.34
C GLU A 282 -18.13 -1.12 5.55
N ARG A 283 -18.53 -1.72 4.42
CA ARG A 283 -19.54 -1.16 3.52
C ARG A 283 -20.97 -1.65 3.78
N VAL A 284 -21.18 -2.61 4.68
CA VAL A 284 -22.51 -3.24 4.88
C VAL A 284 -23.62 -2.26 5.28
N HIS A 285 -23.25 -1.17 5.94
CA HIS A 285 -24.17 -0.13 6.41
C HIS A 285 -24.46 0.97 5.38
N MET A 286 -23.77 0.96 4.23
CA MET A 286 -23.89 1.99 3.20
C MET A 286 -25.09 1.76 2.27
N SER A 287 -25.59 2.84 1.66
CA SER A 287 -26.63 2.76 0.64
C SER A 287 -26.18 1.93 -0.57
N LEU A 288 -27.15 1.39 -1.32
CA LEU A 288 -26.84 0.61 -2.53
C LEU A 288 -26.08 1.46 -3.56
N GLU A 289 -26.44 2.73 -3.70
CA GLU A 289 -25.80 3.68 -4.61
C GLU A 289 -24.32 3.89 -4.26
N ALA A 290 -24.03 4.22 -2.99
CA ALA A 290 -22.66 4.40 -2.52
C ALA A 290 -21.82 3.13 -2.70
N ARG A 291 -22.38 1.95 -2.40
CA ARG A 291 -21.70 0.67 -2.61
C ARG A 291 -21.40 0.41 -4.09
N ASN A 292 -22.30 0.77 -4.99
CA ASN A 292 -22.09 0.59 -6.44
C ASN A 292 -21.00 1.55 -6.97
N GLN A 293 -20.97 2.79 -6.51
CA GLN A 293 -19.92 3.76 -6.85
C GLN A 293 -18.55 3.27 -6.38
N LEU A 294 -18.44 2.82 -5.12
CA LEU A 294 -17.19 2.27 -4.58
C LEU A 294 -16.77 0.98 -5.29
N ARG A 295 -17.71 0.10 -5.64
CA ARG A 295 -17.40 -1.10 -6.43
C ARG A 295 -16.86 -0.75 -7.82
N ALA A 296 -17.46 0.23 -8.50
CA ALA A 296 -16.95 0.69 -9.79
C ALA A 296 -15.52 1.24 -9.69
N ARG A 297 -15.21 1.97 -8.61
CA ARG A 297 -13.85 2.44 -8.31
C ARG A 297 -12.88 1.29 -8.05
N ASP A 298 -13.28 0.29 -7.26
CA ASP A 298 -12.46 -0.89 -7.01
C ASP A 298 -12.20 -1.69 -8.30
N ASP A 299 -13.21 -1.87 -9.15
CA ASP A 299 -13.09 -2.58 -10.42
C ASP A 299 -12.13 -1.85 -11.38
N ALA A 300 -12.21 -0.52 -11.44
CA ALA A 300 -11.28 0.32 -12.20
C ALA A 300 -9.83 0.20 -11.67
N GLU A 301 -9.65 0.22 -10.35
CA GLU A 301 -8.35 0.00 -9.72
C GLU A 301 -7.80 -1.40 -10.03
N GLN A 302 -8.61 -2.45 -9.95
CA GLN A 302 -8.18 -3.81 -10.30
C GLN A 302 -7.77 -3.93 -11.77
N GLN A 303 -8.47 -3.24 -12.67
CA GLN A 303 -8.08 -3.18 -14.07
C GLN A 303 -6.72 -2.47 -14.22
N GLN A 304 -6.53 -1.32 -13.58
CA GLN A 304 -5.26 -0.59 -13.59
C GLN A 304 -4.10 -1.46 -13.06
N LEU A 305 -4.29 -2.14 -11.94
CA LEU A 305 -3.27 -3.01 -11.33
C LEU A 305 -2.96 -4.25 -12.17
N ARG A 306 -3.87 -4.71 -13.03
CA ARG A 306 -3.59 -5.80 -14.00
C ARG A 306 -2.87 -5.28 -15.24
N GLN A 307 -3.23 -4.08 -15.68
CA GLN A 307 -2.67 -3.42 -16.86
C GLN A 307 -1.32 -2.76 -16.60
N SER A 308 -0.86 -2.68 -15.36
CA SER A 308 0.53 -2.35 -15.04
C SER A 308 1.45 -3.49 -15.52
N GLU A 309 1.53 -3.62 -16.83
CA GLU A 309 2.59 -4.25 -17.60
C GLU A 309 3.91 -3.53 -17.27
N PRO A 310 5.06 -4.23 -17.36
CA PRO A 310 6.36 -3.63 -17.11
C PRO A 310 6.54 -2.43 -18.05
N CYS A 311 6.44 -1.22 -17.50
CA CYS A 311 6.67 -0.01 -18.26
C CYS A 311 8.14 0.02 -18.71
N THR A 312 8.36 -0.40 -19.95
CA THR A 312 9.35 0.22 -20.83
C THR A 312 8.86 1.66 -21.05
N ASP A 313 9.72 2.64 -20.80
CA ASP A 313 9.55 4.04 -21.23
C ASP A 313 8.67 4.96 -20.37
N ALA A 314 8.95 5.02 -19.07
CA ALA A 314 8.76 6.24 -18.29
C ALA A 314 10.11 6.68 -17.73
N GLY A 315 10.93 7.26 -18.61
CA GLY A 315 12.18 7.98 -18.33
C GLY A 315 13.20 7.25 -17.44
N ASP A 316 14.35 6.92 -18.00
CA ASP A 316 15.59 6.60 -17.27
C ASP A 316 16.11 7.79 -16.43
N GLN A 317 15.23 8.53 -15.75
CA GLN A 317 15.62 9.43 -14.69
C GLN A 317 15.80 8.56 -13.45
N ALA A 318 17.05 8.50 -12.96
CA ALA A 318 17.39 7.85 -11.72
C ALA A 318 16.50 8.40 -10.60
N LEU A 319 15.57 7.58 -10.10
CA LEU A 319 14.77 7.94 -8.94
C LEU A 319 15.70 8.13 -7.73
N PRO A 320 15.42 9.12 -6.87
CA PRO A 320 16.30 9.40 -5.76
C PRO A 320 16.33 8.23 -4.77
N GLY A 321 17.49 8.01 -4.17
CA GLY A 321 17.59 7.21 -2.95
C GLY A 321 16.83 7.86 -1.79
N ARG A 322 16.66 7.12 -0.71
CA ARG A 322 15.99 7.60 0.50
C ARG A 322 16.65 8.87 1.02
N GLN A 323 15.86 9.86 1.39
CA GLN A 323 16.38 11.13 1.93
C GLN A 323 16.40 11.13 3.47
N THR A 324 15.52 10.36 4.10
CA THR A 324 15.38 10.28 5.57
C THR A 324 16.31 9.24 6.22
N GLY A 325 16.67 9.46 7.49
CA GLY A 325 17.60 8.59 8.23
C GLY A 325 19.09 8.88 7.98
N THR A 326 19.94 8.31 8.83
CA THR A 326 21.40 8.52 8.74
C THR A 326 21.96 7.92 7.46
N LYS A 327 23.08 8.50 6.97
CA LYS A 327 23.72 8.04 5.75
C LYS A 327 24.17 6.58 5.88
N GLU A 328 24.68 6.20 7.05
CA GLU A 328 25.15 4.85 7.37
C GLU A 328 23.99 3.85 7.35
N TRP A 329 22.84 4.23 7.92
CA TRP A 329 21.64 3.39 7.94
C TRP A 329 21.08 3.18 6.53
N ARG A 330 21.04 4.24 5.71
CA ARG A 330 20.65 4.14 4.29
C ARG A 330 21.62 3.30 3.47
N ALA A 331 22.92 3.50 3.66
CA ALA A 331 23.97 2.74 2.99
C ALA A 331 23.91 1.24 3.32
N ALA A 332 23.75 0.91 4.60
CA ALA A 332 23.63 -0.47 5.07
C ALA A 332 22.43 -1.21 4.47
N ARG A 333 21.41 -0.47 4.03
CA ARG A 333 20.20 -1.01 3.40
C ARG A 333 20.20 -0.89 1.87
N GLY A 334 21.25 -0.34 1.27
CA GLY A 334 21.32 -0.11 -0.18
C GLY A 334 20.38 0.99 -0.69
N GLU A 335 19.88 1.86 0.18
CA GLU A 335 18.82 2.84 -0.14
C GLU A 335 19.40 4.20 -0.58
N LEU A 336 20.68 4.28 -0.98
CA LEU A 336 21.31 5.54 -1.42
C LEU A 336 20.94 5.95 -2.85
N GLY A 337 20.27 5.08 -3.60
CA GLY A 337 19.99 5.25 -5.02
C GLY A 337 21.21 4.93 -5.90
N THR A 338 20.98 4.69 -7.19
CA THR A 338 22.06 4.58 -8.17
C THR A 338 22.60 5.98 -8.45
N GLN A 339 23.85 6.24 -8.07
CA GLN A 339 24.51 7.47 -8.49
C GLN A 339 24.68 7.41 -10.02
N PRO A 340 24.44 8.50 -10.78
CA PRO A 340 24.59 8.52 -12.24
C PRO A 340 26.03 8.30 -12.74
N HIS A 341 26.95 7.88 -11.87
CA HIS A 341 28.35 7.60 -12.18
C HIS A 341 28.77 6.13 -12.04
N ASP A 342 27.91 5.25 -11.50
CA ASP A 342 28.27 3.85 -11.26
C ASP A 342 27.98 2.93 -12.47
N SER A 343 27.16 3.36 -13.42
CA SER A 343 26.89 2.63 -14.68
C SER A 343 28.03 2.71 -15.69
N ALA A 344 28.96 3.67 -15.54
CA ALA A 344 30.13 3.81 -16.40
C ALA A 344 31.34 2.97 -15.92
N ALA A 345 31.40 2.61 -14.64
CA ALA A 345 32.52 1.86 -14.07
C ALA A 345 32.41 0.34 -14.30
N GLU A 346 31.20 -0.22 -14.32
CA GLU A 346 31.00 -1.65 -14.62
C GLU A 346 31.02 -1.97 -16.12
N ALA A 347 30.73 -1.00 -16.99
CA ALA A 347 30.81 -1.18 -18.45
C ALA A 347 32.26 -1.08 -19.01
N ALA A 348 33.18 -0.46 -18.27
CA ALA A 348 34.58 -0.27 -18.69
C ALA A 348 35.51 -1.44 -18.31
N ALA A 349 35.08 -2.35 -17.43
CA ALA A 349 35.89 -3.50 -16.99
C ALA A 349 35.73 -4.77 -17.87
N GLY A 350 34.83 -4.73 -18.86
CA GLY A 350 34.49 -5.89 -19.71
C GLY A 350 35.01 -5.85 -21.16
N ALA A 351 35.79 -4.82 -21.55
CA ALA A 351 36.15 -4.62 -22.95
C ALA A 351 37.59 -4.09 -23.15
N SER A 352 38.60 -4.90 -22.81
CA SER A 352 39.90 -4.84 -23.48
C SER A 352 40.74 -6.07 -23.10
N ASP A 353 40.73 -7.11 -23.93
CA ASP A 353 41.85 -8.07 -24.03
C ASP A 353 41.66 -9.01 -25.23
N VAL A 354 41.93 -8.54 -26.45
CA VAL A 354 42.48 -9.35 -27.56
C VAL A 354 43.30 -8.44 -28.50
N ALA A 355 44.49 -8.91 -28.87
CA ALA A 355 45.47 -8.38 -29.84
C ALA A 355 46.39 -7.27 -29.30
N THR A 356 47.73 -7.35 -29.32
CA THR A 356 48.62 -8.07 -30.25
C THR A 356 50.04 -8.09 -29.67
N ALA A 357 50.78 -9.17 -29.95
CA ALA A 357 52.21 -9.28 -29.66
C ALA A 357 53.07 -8.42 -30.59
N ALA A 358 54.15 -7.82 -30.04
CA ALA A 358 55.55 -8.07 -30.45
C ALA A 358 56.47 -6.83 -30.42
N VAL A 359 57.67 -7.08 -29.88
CA VAL A 359 58.99 -6.48 -30.20
C VAL A 359 59.56 -5.37 -29.30
N ALA A 360 60.78 -5.68 -28.83
CA ALA A 360 61.88 -4.84 -28.34
C ALA A 360 61.76 -4.25 -26.92
N ARG A 361 62.80 -4.16 -26.08
CA ARG A 361 64.14 -4.77 -25.88
C ARG A 361 64.77 -3.87 -24.80
N ASN A 362 65.44 -4.47 -23.83
CA ASN A 362 66.47 -3.88 -22.95
C ASN A 362 66.02 -2.81 -21.93
N ASN A 363 66.12 -3.11 -20.62
CA ASN A 363 67.38 -2.89 -19.90
C ASN A 363 67.43 -3.60 -18.54
N THR A 364 68.66 -3.90 -18.14
CA THR A 364 69.15 -4.80 -17.09
C THR A 364 69.35 -4.08 -15.74
N THR A 365 69.12 -4.78 -14.61
CA THR A 365 69.94 -4.92 -13.36
C THR A 365 69.02 -5.25 -12.16
N ALA A 366 69.02 -6.46 -11.58
CA ALA A 366 69.98 -7.03 -10.61
C ALA A 366 69.95 -6.25 -9.27
N LEU A 367 69.61 -6.77 -8.09
CA LEU A 367 70.07 -7.97 -7.38
C LEU A 367 69.19 -8.26 -6.13
N THR A 368 68.98 -9.55 -5.83
CA THR A 368 69.06 -10.28 -4.52
C THR A 368 68.32 -9.74 -3.29
N SER A 369 67.67 -10.52 -2.42
CA SER A 369 67.80 -11.95 -2.10
C SER A 369 66.68 -12.32 -1.11
N ASN A 370 65.99 -13.42 -1.41
CA ASN A 370 65.31 -14.31 -0.45
C ASN A 370 66.39 -15.02 0.42
N PRO A 371 66.11 -15.78 1.51
CA PRO A 371 65.16 -16.89 1.43
C PRO A 371 64.48 -17.39 2.75
N SER A 372 63.48 -18.26 2.51
CA SER A 372 63.26 -19.56 3.18
C SER A 372 62.59 -19.58 4.57
N LEU A 373 61.74 -20.55 4.93
CA LEU A 373 61.65 -21.96 4.50
C LEU A 373 60.26 -22.56 4.81
N HIS A 374 59.77 -23.37 3.85
CA HIS A 374 59.17 -24.72 3.97
C HIS A 374 57.93 -24.98 4.84
N SER A 375 57.09 -25.97 4.56
CA SER A 375 56.74 -26.88 3.44
C SER A 375 55.71 -27.84 4.06
N HIS A 376 54.66 -28.28 3.38
CA HIS A 376 54.65 -29.62 2.81
C HIS A 376 53.47 -29.78 1.84
N LYS A 377 53.82 -30.28 0.66
CA LYS A 377 52.96 -30.89 -0.37
C LYS A 377 52.47 -32.28 0.07
N LEU A 378 51.44 -32.78 -0.61
CA LEU A 378 51.43 -33.90 -1.57
C LEU A 378 49.95 -34.06 -2.02
N ASP A 379 49.59 -33.79 -3.28
CA ASP A 379 49.64 -34.67 -4.49
C ASP A 379 48.60 -35.82 -4.38
N ASP A 380 47.78 -36.22 -5.36
CA ASP A 380 47.74 -35.97 -6.81
C ASP A 380 46.47 -36.60 -7.45
N MET A 381 46.10 -36.11 -8.65
CA MET A 381 45.59 -36.82 -9.85
C MET A 381 44.30 -37.69 -9.81
N SER A 382 43.46 -37.87 -10.85
CA SER A 382 43.31 -37.48 -12.28
C SER A 382 42.00 -38.20 -12.73
N VAL A 383 41.16 -37.75 -13.68
CA VAL A 383 41.22 -38.04 -15.14
C VAL A 383 39.95 -37.45 -15.80
N ALA A 384 40.13 -36.99 -17.05
CA ALA A 384 39.21 -36.38 -18.04
C ALA A 384 37.96 -37.23 -18.42
N GLN A 385 36.94 -36.72 -19.14
CA GLN A 385 36.94 -36.59 -20.62
C GLN A 385 35.69 -35.83 -21.16
N SER A 386 35.87 -35.21 -22.33
CA SER A 386 34.99 -34.30 -23.10
C SER A 386 33.89 -34.97 -23.94
N VAL A 387 32.99 -34.17 -24.57
CA VAL A 387 32.79 -34.03 -26.04
C VAL A 387 31.61 -33.09 -26.36
N LEU A 388 31.82 -32.21 -27.36
CA LEU A 388 30.90 -31.30 -28.05
C LEU A 388 30.03 -32.03 -29.10
N GLU A 389 28.87 -31.49 -29.48
CA GLU A 389 28.59 -30.97 -30.84
C GLU A 389 27.09 -30.65 -31.11
N SER A 390 26.89 -29.58 -31.88
CA SER A 390 25.64 -29.08 -32.46
C SER A 390 25.46 -29.61 -33.88
N VAL A 391 24.22 -29.78 -34.38
CA VAL A 391 23.88 -29.55 -35.81
C VAL A 391 22.40 -29.15 -35.99
N ALA A 392 22.18 -28.19 -36.89
CA ALA A 392 20.90 -27.63 -37.34
C ALA A 392 20.32 -28.33 -38.60
N SER A 393 19.10 -27.91 -38.97
CA SER A 393 18.49 -27.89 -40.32
C SER A 393 17.44 -28.97 -40.65
N ALA A 394 16.23 -28.52 -41.00
CA ALA A 394 15.66 -28.74 -42.34
C ALA A 394 14.40 -27.88 -42.56
N ALA A 395 14.24 -27.42 -43.81
CA ALA A 395 13.29 -26.42 -44.29
C ALA A 395 12.19 -27.00 -45.21
N SER A 396 11.27 -26.12 -45.62
CA SER A 396 10.27 -26.22 -46.71
C SER A 396 9.01 -27.03 -46.38
N ALA A 397 7.78 -26.70 -46.82
CA ALA A 397 7.25 -25.92 -47.95
C ALA A 397 5.87 -25.33 -47.52
N GLY A 398 5.17 -24.42 -48.21
CA GLY A 398 5.25 -23.94 -49.58
C GLY A 398 4.23 -22.83 -49.86
N LYS A 399 4.29 -22.38 -51.11
CA LYS A 399 3.76 -21.20 -51.82
C LYS A 399 2.23 -20.97 -51.91
N ASN A 400 1.95 -19.73 -52.36
CA ASN A 400 0.80 -19.18 -53.12
C ASN A 400 -0.37 -18.62 -52.27
N GLN A 401 -0.97 -17.46 -52.56
CA GLN A 401 -1.23 -16.81 -53.86
C GLN A 401 -1.53 -15.30 -53.70
N GLN A 402 -1.20 -14.49 -54.72
CA GLN A 402 -1.64 -13.11 -54.96
C GLN A 402 -3.18 -12.97 -55.03
N VAL A 403 -3.75 -11.78 -54.79
CA VAL A 403 -4.31 -10.85 -55.82
C VAL A 403 -4.63 -9.47 -55.18
N SER A 404 -4.28 -8.45 -55.95
CA SER A 404 -4.45 -6.99 -55.89
C SER A 404 -5.89 -6.45 -55.86
N ALA A 405 -6.07 -5.21 -55.35
CA ALA A 405 -6.56 -4.06 -56.14
C ALA A 405 -6.66 -2.74 -55.31
N THR A 406 -5.86 -1.76 -55.75
CA THR A 406 -6.04 -0.29 -55.72
C THR A 406 -7.37 0.13 -56.38
N ALA A 407 -7.95 1.33 -56.34
CA ALA A 407 -7.84 2.65 -55.70
C ALA A 407 -8.98 3.49 -56.34
N ALA A 408 -9.52 4.53 -55.69
CA ALA A 408 -10.02 5.73 -56.38
C ALA A 408 -10.50 6.80 -55.38
N GLU A 409 -9.88 7.98 -55.50
CA GLU A 409 -10.26 9.26 -54.93
C GLU A 409 -11.43 9.89 -55.72
N ASN A 410 -12.18 10.79 -55.07
CA ASN A 410 -12.40 12.17 -55.53
C ASN A 410 -13.29 12.94 -54.55
N GLY A 411 -12.84 14.13 -54.15
CA GLY A 411 -13.61 15.10 -53.35
C GLY A 411 -14.42 16.07 -54.20
N VAL A 412 -15.11 17.01 -53.53
CA VAL A 412 -15.23 18.47 -53.81
C VAL A 412 -16.44 19.07 -53.06
N THR A 413 -16.11 19.87 -52.04
CA THR A 413 -16.65 21.15 -51.52
C THR A 413 -18.12 21.62 -51.61
N GLN A 414 -18.50 22.27 -50.49
CA GLN A 414 -19.26 23.53 -50.26
C GLN A 414 -20.75 23.53 -49.84
N THR A 415 -20.97 24.26 -48.74
CA THR A 415 -22.17 24.66 -47.96
C THR A 415 -22.96 25.81 -48.65
N PRO A 416 -23.97 26.49 -48.04
CA PRO A 416 -24.73 26.33 -46.78
C PRO A 416 -26.29 26.44 -46.96
N LEU A 417 -27.08 26.22 -45.89
CA LEU A 417 -28.38 26.90 -45.68
C LEU A 417 -28.87 26.75 -44.23
N GLN A 418 -29.38 27.88 -43.69
CA GLN A 418 -29.87 28.11 -42.34
C GLN A 418 -31.38 27.85 -42.18
N SER A 419 -31.83 27.96 -40.91
CA SER A 419 -33.18 28.19 -40.35
C SER A 419 -33.87 26.94 -39.77
N GLY A 420 -34.45 26.95 -38.56
CA GLY A 420 -34.68 28.04 -37.61
C GLY A 420 -35.32 27.54 -36.30
N ALA A 421 -35.78 28.51 -35.50
CA ALA A 421 -36.45 28.44 -34.18
C ALA A 421 -35.50 28.29 -32.96
N SER A 422 -35.64 28.99 -31.82
CA SER A 422 -36.55 30.04 -31.35
C SER A 422 -36.13 30.47 -29.93
N ALA A 423 -35.98 31.78 -29.68
CA ALA A 423 -36.33 32.53 -28.44
C ALA A 423 -35.64 32.17 -27.08
N PRO A 424 -35.77 33.00 -25.99
CA PRO A 424 -34.60 33.60 -25.33
C PRO A 424 -34.46 33.37 -23.80
N ALA A 425 -33.30 33.80 -23.29
CA ALA A 425 -32.91 34.27 -21.97
C ALA A 425 -33.87 34.18 -20.76
N LEU A 426 -33.33 33.69 -19.63
CA LEU A 426 -33.60 34.21 -18.29
C LEU A 426 -32.29 34.30 -17.48
N GLN A 427 -32.07 35.49 -16.93
CA GLN A 427 -30.94 35.90 -16.09
C GLN A 427 -31.13 35.53 -14.60
N ALA A 428 -29.99 35.50 -13.92
CA ALA A 428 -29.73 35.92 -12.54
C ALA A 428 -30.26 35.07 -11.37
N LEU A 429 -29.36 34.66 -10.48
CA LEU A 429 -29.15 35.33 -9.18
C LEU A 429 -27.90 34.77 -8.47
N ALA A 430 -27.05 35.68 -8.01
CA ALA A 430 -25.90 35.42 -7.16
C ALA A 430 -26.05 36.17 -5.82
N ALA A 431 -25.52 35.54 -4.76
CA ALA A 431 -25.19 36.04 -3.40
C ALA A 431 -26.32 36.25 -2.36
N PRO A 432 -26.05 36.35 -1.04
CA PRO A 432 -24.99 35.73 -0.20
C PRO A 432 -25.51 35.18 1.17
N ARG A 433 -24.72 34.31 1.85
CA ARG A 433 -24.91 33.96 3.28
C ARG A 433 -23.77 34.51 4.13
N LYS A 434 -24.03 35.65 4.79
CA LYS A 434 -23.40 36.09 6.05
C LYS A 434 -24.53 36.32 7.06
N LEU A 435 -24.22 36.12 8.35
CA LEU A 435 -25.02 36.33 9.56
C LEU A 435 -25.62 35.06 10.18
N LEU A 436 -24.89 34.52 11.17
CA LEU A 436 -25.40 34.24 12.53
C LEU A 436 -24.21 33.80 13.40
N SER A 437 -23.36 34.77 13.76
CA SER A 437 -22.34 34.67 14.81
C SER A 437 -22.59 35.79 15.81
N SER A 438 -23.63 35.62 16.65
CA SER A 438 -23.87 36.49 17.81
C SER A 438 -24.97 35.90 18.70
N ALA A 439 -24.66 34.85 19.46
CA ALA A 439 -25.52 34.41 20.56
C ALA A 439 -24.81 33.46 21.55
N MET A 440 -23.61 33.77 22.06
CA MET A 440 -23.02 32.99 23.16
C MET A 440 -22.14 33.81 24.13
N HIS A 441 -22.47 35.07 24.44
CA HIS A 441 -21.86 35.78 25.57
C HIS A 441 -22.92 36.61 26.32
N ALA A 442 -23.59 35.97 27.28
CA ALA A 442 -24.17 36.61 28.49
C ALA A 442 -24.92 35.56 29.32
N ALA A 443 -24.33 35.11 30.43
CA ALA A 443 -25.01 34.88 31.72
C ALA A 443 -24.14 34.02 32.65
N LEU A 444 -23.16 34.66 33.30
CA LEU A 444 -22.66 34.22 34.61
C LEU A 444 -23.28 35.14 35.66
N SER A 445 -24.16 34.60 36.50
CA SER A 445 -24.44 35.08 37.86
C SER A 445 -25.20 33.98 38.61
N GLN A 446 -24.54 33.36 39.58
CA GLN A 446 -25.21 32.66 40.67
C GLN A 446 -25.72 33.69 41.71
N PRO A 447 -26.74 33.36 42.52
CA PRO A 447 -26.43 32.81 43.84
C PRO A 447 -27.37 31.69 44.36
N ASP A 448 -26.73 30.69 44.95
CA ASP A 448 -26.94 30.09 46.29
C ASP A 448 -28.29 29.47 46.77
N ARG A 449 -28.12 28.25 47.35
CA ARG A 449 -28.89 27.55 48.44
C ARG A 449 -30.08 26.60 48.14
N GLN A 450 -29.80 25.30 48.38
CA GLN A 450 -30.38 24.36 49.38
C GLN A 450 -30.83 22.96 48.88
N ARG A 451 -30.10 21.95 49.38
CA ARG A 451 -30.44 20.54 49.76
C ARG A 451 -31.65 19.84 49.14
N ALA A 452 -31.39 18.66 48.57
CA ALA A 452 -32.06 17.40 48.95
C ALA A 452 -31.22 16.18 48.51
N ASP A 453 -31.11 15.20 49.40
CA ASP A 453 -30.43 13.92 49.27
C ASP A 453 -30.98 13.02 48.14
N GLY A 454 -30.14 12.09 47.66
CA GLY A 454 -30.63 10.76 47.28
C GLY A 454 -30.20 10.18 45.94
N GLN A 455 -29.39 9.12 46.04
CA GLN A 455 -29.36 7.93 45.17
C GLN A 455 -28.50 7.95 43.90
N GLN A 456 -27.35 7.31 44.10
CA GLN A 456 -26.50 6.62 43.15
C GLN A 456 -27.10 5.24 42.83
N GLU A 457 -26.80 4.73 41.63
CA GLU A 457 -27.05 3.37 41.08
C GLU A 457 -28.40 3.14 40.37
N ASP A 458 -28.40 3.10 39.03
CA ASP A 458 -28.87 1.94 38.24
C ASP A 458 -28.89 2.24 36.73
N ALA A 459 -28.00 1.58 35.99
CA ALA A 459 -28.11 1.42 34.54
C ALA A 459 -27.67 0.01 34.19
N LEU A 460 -28.58 -0.97 34.28
CA LEU A 460 -28.54 -2.26 33.55
C LEU A 460 -29.81 -3.09 33.87
N SER A 461 -30.86 -2.95 33.06
CA SER A 461 -31.92 -3.98 32.99
C SER A 461 -32.59 -4.03 31.61
N VAL A 462 -31.99 -4.78 30.68
CA VAL A 462 -32.72 -5.29 29.50
C VAL A 462 -33.51 -6.52 29.96
N SER A 463 -34.81 -6.54 29.69
CA SER A 463 -35.73 -7.54 30.22
C SER A 463 -35.40 -8.96 29.70
N MET A 464 -35.68 -9.98 30.50
CA MET A 464 -35.47 -11.40 30.12
C MET A 464 -36.23 -11.79 28.85
N GLN A 465 -37.39 -11.17 28.58
CA GLN A 465 -38.18 -11.38 27.36
C GLN A 465 -37.48 -10.84 26.11
N GLU A 466 -36.84 -9.67 26.17
CA GLU A 466 -36.09 -9.12 25.03
C GLU A 466 -34.86 -9.98 24.69
N ARG A 467 -34.18 -10.52 25.71
CA ARG A 467 -33.04 -11.43 25.50
C ARG A 467 -33.46 -12.74 24.82
N LEU A 468 -34.63 -13.29 25.17
CA LEU A 468 -35.17 -14.48 24.53
C LEU A 468 -35.55 -14.21 23.07
N GLN A 469 -36.14 -13.05 22.79
CA GLN A 469 -36.56 -12.68 21.45
C GLN A 469 -35.37 -12.40 20.51
N ILE A 470 -34.30 -11.78 21.02
CA ILE A 470 -33.03 -11.63 20.30
C ILE A 470 -32.40 -13.00 19.99
N ALA A 471 -32.40 -13.92 20.95
CA ALA A 471 -31.86 -15.26 20.75
C ALA A 471 -32.66 -16.08 19.72
N GLU A 472 -33.99 -15.94 19.71
CA GLU A 472 -34.86 -16.63 18.76
C GLU A 472 -34.73 -16.07 17.34
N ASN A 473 -34.60 -14.74 17.20
CA ASN A 473 -34.26 -14.09 15.94
C ASN A 473 -32.89 -14.53 15.39
N GLY A 474 -31.90 -14.69 16.27
CA GLY A 474 -30.58 -15.23 15.91
C GLY A 474 -30.65 -16.68 15.38
N LYS A 475 -31.44 -17.55 16.02
CA LYS A 475 -31.66 -18.94 15.55
C LYS A 475 -32.38 -18.97 14.20
N ARG A 476 -33.35 -18.09 13.98
CA ARG A 476 -34.08 -17.98 12.71
C ARG A 476 -33.15 -17.50 11.58
N ALA A 477 -32.29 -16.54 11.85
CA ALA A 477 -31.30 -16.05 10.89
C ALA A 477 -30.25 -17.12 10.52
N ALA A 478 -29.78 -17.90 11.49
CA ALA A 478 -28.87 -19.03 11.23
C ALA A 478 -29.53 -20.09 10.33
N LYS A 479 -30.79 -20.45 10.60
CA LYS A 479 -31.54 -21.44 9.80
C LYS A 479 -31.75 -20.99 8.35
N VAL A 480 -31.94 -19.68 8.11
CA VAL A 480 -32.06 -19.12 6.75
C VAL A 480 -30.71 -19.16 6.02
N LYS A 481 -29.60 -18.88 6.71
CA LYS A 481 -28.24 -18.98 6.14
C LYS A 481 -27.89 -20.41 5.74
N ASP A 482 -28.20 -21.39 6.58
CA ASP A 482 -27.94 -22.80 6.29
C ASP A 482 -28.79 -23.31 5.13
N ALA A 483 -30.06 -22.89 5.05
CA ALA A 483 -30.94 -23.21 3.93
C ALA A 483 -30.45 -22.61 2.61
N PHE A 484 -29.97 -21.36 2.64
CA PHE A 484 -29.41 -20.68 1.46
C PHE A 484 -28.12 -21.36 0.98
N ALA A 485 -27.20 -21.69 1.90
CA ALA A 485 -25.98 -22.40 1.57
C ALA A 485 -26.26 -23.78 0.96
N THR A 486 -27.25 -24.50 1.49
CA THR A 486 -27.68 -25.79 0.96
C THR A 486 -28.27 -25.68 -0.46
N ALA A 487 -29.07 -24.65 -0.73
CA ALA A 487 -29.64 -24.41 -2.06
C ALA A 487 -28.57 -24.08 -3.11
N VAL A 488 -27.58 -23.23 -2.76
CA VAL A 488 -26.44 -22.92 -3.64
C VAL A 488 -25.64 -24.19 -3.94
N GLN A 489 -25.36 -25.01 -2.92
CA GLN A 489 -24.60 -26.26 -3.09
C GLN A 489 -25.33 -27.25 -4.01
N GLN A 490 -26.65 -27.41 -3.85
CA GLN A 490 -27.44 -28.34 -4.66
C GLN A 490 -27.50 -27.91 -6.13
N GLU A 491 -27.72 -26.61 -6.40
CA GLU A 491 -27.78 -26.12 -7.79
C GLU A 491 -26.40 -26.12 -8.45
N PHE A 492 -25.34 -25.84 -7.69
CA PHE A 492 -23.97 -25.99 -8.18
C PHE A 492 -23.68 -27.43 -8.63
N MET A 493 -24.03 -28.42 -7.80
CA MET A 493 -23.85 -29.84 -8.14
C MET A 493 -24.68 -30.24 -9.37
N ARG A 494 -25.91 -29.71 -9.51
CA ARG A 494 -26.78 -29.93 -10.67
C ARG A 494 -26.16 -29.37 -11.96
N LEU A 495 -25.61 -28.17 -11.89
CA LEU A 495 -24.97 -27.47 -13.01
C LEU A 495 -23.65 -28.14 -13.43
N MET A 496 -22.86 -28.60 -12.46
CA MET A 496 -21.64 -29.37 -12.75
C MET A 496 -21.95 -30.74 -13.38
N ALA A 497 -23.06 -31.38 -13.00
CA ALA A 497 -23.50 -32.65 -13.57
C ALA A 497 -24.06 -32.52 -15.01
N ALA A 498 -24.58 -31.35 -15.39
CA ALA A 498 -25.10 -31.09 -16.73
C ALA A 498 -24.01 -30.93 -17.80
N GLY A 499 -22.77 -30.64 -17.40
CA GLY A 499 -21.62 -30.44 -18.29
C GLY A 499 -21.72 -29.18 -19.15
N GLY A 500 -20.61 -28.81 -19.81
CA GLY A 500 -20.59 -27.70 -20.78
C GLY A 500 -20.40 -26.29 -20.19
N ILE A 501 -20.15 -26.18 -18.89
CA ILE A 501 -19.79 -24.92 -18.22
C ILE A 501 -18.63 -25.14 -17.24
N THR A 502 -17.84 -24.12 -17.02
CA THR A 502 -16.72 -24.16 -16.06
C THR A 502 -17.24 -24.10 -14.61
N ALA A 503 -16.42 -24.55 -13.64
CA ALA A 503 -16.78 -24.49 -12.22
C ALA A 503 -17.09 -23.05 -11.74
N ASN A 504 -16.38 -22.05 -12.27
CA ASN A 504 -16.65 -20.65 -11.94
C ASN A 504 -17.98 -20.15 -12.52
N GLU A 505 -18.37 -20.60 -13.71
CA GLU A 505 -19.67 -20.27 -14.30
C GLU A 505 -20.80 -20.96 -13.54
N ALA A 506 -20.64 -22.23 -13.19
CA ALA A 506 -21.61 -22.97 -12.38
C ALA A 506 -21.83 -22.34 -11.00
N ALA A 507 -20.75 -21.90 -10.33
CA ALA A 507 -20.85 -21.22 -9.04
C ALA A 507 -21.60 -19.88 -9.12
N ASN A 508 -21.31 -19.08 -10.15
CA ASN A 508 -21.99 -17.81 -10.36
C ASN A 508 -23.47 -17.98 -10.71
N LEU A 509 -23.82 -19.00 -11.51
CA LEU A 509 -25.21 -19.28 -11.87
C LEU A 509 -26.02 -19.82 -10.68
N ALA A 510 -25.43 -20.73 -9.89
CA ALA A 510 -26.05 -21.27 -8.68
C ALA A 510 -26.35 -20.16 -7.65
N LEU A 511 -25.43 -19.22 -7.48
CA LEU A 511 -25.62 -18.07 -6.59
C LEU A 511 -26.74 -17.14 -7.09
N LYS A 512 -26.79 -16.86 -8.39
CA LYS A 512 -27.88 -16.07 -9.00
C LYS A 512 -29.25 -16.72 -8.82
N HIS A 513 -29.35 -18.04 -9.02
CA HIS A 513 -30.59 -18.79 -8.83
C HIS A 513 -31.05 -18.78 -7.36
N ALA A 514 -30.14 -18.99 -6.40
CA ALA A 514 -30.46 -18.98 -4.98
C ALA A 514 -30.94 -17.59 -4.50
N VAL A 515 -30.32 -16.51 -5.00
CA VAL A 515 -30.74 -15.13 -4.70
C VAL A 515 -32.12 -14.81 -5.28
N ALA A 516 -32.39 -15.24 -6.53
CA ALA A 516 -33.70 -15.04 -7.16
C ALA A 516 -34.82 -15.81 -6.41
N GLN A 517 -34.54 -17.03 -5.95
CA GLN A 517 -35.49 -17.79 -5.13
C GLN A 517 -35.73 -17.15 -3.76
N GLN A 518 -34.71 -16.55 -3.15
CA GLN A 518 -34.85 -15.87 -1.86
C GLN A 518 -35.70 -14.58 -1.96
N GLN A 519 -35.61 -13.86 -3.07
CA GLN A 519 -36.45 -12.69 -3.36
C GLN A 519 -37.94 -13.08 -3.54
N HIS A 520 -38.20 -14.27 -4.10
CA HIS A 520 -39.56 -14.79 -4.28
C HIS A 520 -40.24 -15.29 -2.99
N VAL A 521 -39.47 -15.57 -1.93
CA VAL A 521 -39.96 -16.01 -0.61
C VAL A 521 -40.16 -14.84 0.35
N GLN A 522 -39.60 -13.66 0.03
CA GLN A 522 -39.73 -12.42 0.81
C GLN A 522 -40.83 -11.47 0.30
N ALA A 523 -41.35 -11.70 -0.91
CA ALA A 523 -42.58 -11.09 -1.44
C ALA A 523 -43.78 -11.98 -1.11
#